data_AF-A0A2D9C4V1-F1
#
_entry.id   AF-A0A2D9C4V1-F1
#
_cell.length_a   1.000
_cell.length_b   1.000
_cell.length_c   1.000
_cell.angle_alpha   90.00
_cell.angle_beta   90.00
_cell.angle_gamma   90.00
#
_symmetry.space_group_name_H-M   'P 1'
#
loop_
_entity.id
_entity.type
_entity.pdbx_description
1 polymer ?
#
loop_
_entity_poly.entity_id
_entity_poly.type
_entity_poly.pdbx_seq_one_letter_code
_entity_poly.pdbx_strand_id
1 'polypeptide(L)' 'MSNPVSADDIQAITHINYVTNNLHSLTDNIYEDLMDRDHEAAKKKAKNIIQTMSELIKSLSDEI' A
#
# COMPACT_ATOMS: atom_id res chain seq x y z
N MET A 1 -30.61 15.44 -2.23
CA MET A 1 -30.30 14.75 -0.97
C MET A 1 -29.05 13.94 -1.22
N SER A 2 -27.95 14.22 -0.51
CA SER A 2 -26.72 13.44 -0.58
C SER A 2 -27.01 12.05 -0.02
N ASN A 3 -26.86 11.01 -0.84
CA ASN A 3 -26.97 9.64 -0.37
C ASN A 3 -25.92 9.43 0.74
N PRO A 4 -26.29 8.88 1.91
CA PRO A 4 -25.31 8.51 2.91
C PRO A 4 -24.34 7.50 2.29
N VAL A 5 -23.03 7.74 2.46
CA VAL A 5 -21.99 6.82 2.02
C VAL A 5 -22.23 5.48 2.73
N SER A 6 -22.30 4.38 1.98
CA SER A 6 -22.56 3.07 2.58
C SER A 6 -21.39 2.66 3.48
N ALA A 7 -21.65 1.80 4.48
CA ALA A 7 -20.57 1.28 5.33
C ALA A 7 -19.50 0.54 4.51
N ASP A 8 -19.92 -0.13 3.44
CA ASP A 8 -19.06 -0.84 2.51
C ASP A 8 -18.14 0.13 1.74
N ASP A 9 -18.68 1.26 1.28
CA ASP A 9 -17.89 2.32 0.62
C ASP A 9 -16.84 2.91 1.58
N ILE A 10 -17.19 3.13 2.86
CA ILE A 10 -16.25 3.61 3.88
C ILE A 10 -15.12 2.60 4.09
N GLN A 11 -15.46 1.32 4.15
CA GLN A 11 -14.48 0.24 4.34
C GLN A 11 -13.54 0.11 3.13
N ALA A 12 -14.09 0.17 1.92
CA ALA A 12 -13.32 0.17 0.68
C ALA A 12 -12.36 1.37 0.62
N ILE A 13 -12.86 2.58 0.88
CA ILE A 13 -12.03 3.80 0.91
C ILE A 13 -10.93 3.70 1.96
N THR A 14 -11.24 3.17 3.14
CA THR A 14 -10.26 2.96 4.21
C THR A 14 -9.14 2.02 3.78
N HIS A 15 -9.49 0.91 3.13
CA HIS A 15 -8.52 -0.04 2.61
C HIS A 15 -7.66 0.57 1.49
N ILE A 16 -8.28 1.29 0.54
CA ILE A 16 -7.58 2.02 -0.53
C ILE A 16 -6.56 2.99 0.06
N ASN A 17 -6.98 3.80 1.05
CA ASN A 17 -6.09 4.77 1.69
C ASN A 17 -4.96 4.09 2.44
N TYR A 18 -5.23 2.99 3.15
CA TYR A 18 -4.19 2.24 3.85
C TYR A 18 -3.11 1.74 2.88
N VAL A 19 -3.52 1.10 1.78
CA VAL A 19 -2.59 0.53 0.81
C VAL A 19 -1.80 1.62 0.09
N THR A 20 -2.47 2.63 -0.43
CA THR A 20 -1.84 3.66 -1.27
C THR A 20 -0.91 4.57 -0.47
N ASN A 21 -1.28 4.97 0.76
CA ASN A 21 -0.41 5.80 1.60
C ASN A 21 0.82 5.01 2.10
N ASN A 22 0.66 3.72 2.40
CA ASN A 22 1.77 2.86 2.79
C ASN A 22 2.77 2.70 1.63
N LEU A 23 2.27 2.44 0.41
CA LEU A 23 3.12 2.40 -0.78
C LEU A 23 3.87 3.71 -0.99
N HIS A 24 3.18 4.85 -0.93
CA HIS A 24 3.80 6.17 -1.10
C HIS A 24 4.95 6.39 -0.11
N SER A 25 4.69 6.11 1.17
CA SER A 25 5.69 6.23 2.23
C SER A 25 6.88 5.28 2.01
N LEU A 26 6.63 4.04 1.58
CA LEU A 26 7.70 3.07 1.29
C LEU A 26 8.55 3.51 0.09
N THR A 27 7.93 4.06 -0.96
CA THR A 27 8.67 4.53 -2.13
C THR A 27 9.53 5.75 -1.84
N ASP A 28 9.04 6.68 -1.00
CA ASP A 28 9.84 7.83 -0.55
C ASP A 28 11.06 7.35 0.25
N ASN A 29 10.85 6.41 1.17
CA ASN A 29 11.95 5.84 1.95
C ASN A 29 12.95 5.04 1.11
N ILE A 30 12.51 4.42 0.00
CA ILE A 30 13.41 3.77 -0.96
C ILE A 30 14.23 4.83 -1.71
N TYR A 31 13.61 5.93 -2.11
CA TYR A 31 14.33 7.03 -2.76
C TYR A 31 15.47 7.53 -1.88
N GLU A 32 15.20 7.79 -0.60
CA GLU A 32 16.23 8.23 0.35
C GLU A 32 17.34 7.18 0.54
N ASP A 33 16.99 5.91 0.74
CA ASP A 33 18.00 4.84 0.86
C ASP A 33 18.91 4.75 -0.38
N LEU A 34 18.33 4.94 -1.58
CA LEU A 34 19.09 4.93 -2.82
C LEU A 34 20.01 6.14 -2.95
N MET A 35 19.56 7.32 -2.51
CA MET A 35 20.38 8.54 -2.43
C MET A 35 21.56 8.34 -1.48
N ASP A 36 21.32 7.73 -0.32
CA ASP A 36 22.33 7.39 0.69
C ASP A 36 23.21 6.19 0.30
N ARG A 37 22.89 5.52 -0.83
CA ARG A 37 23.54 4.30 -1.33
C ARG A 37 23.45 3.09 -0.38
N ASP A 38 22.46 3.09 0.52
CA ASP A 38 22.14 1.93 1.35
C ASP A 38 21.25 0.94 0.57
N HIS A 39 21.91 0.14 -0.28
CA HIS A 39 21.23 -0.82 -1.14
C HIS A 39 20.53 -1.95 -0.36
N GLU A 40 20.99 -2.29 0.85
CA GLU A 40 20.36 -3.35 1.65
C GLU A 40 19.06 -2.85 2.28
N ALA A 41 19.02 -1.62 2.79
CA ALA A 41 17.79 -0.99 3.27
C ALA A 41 16.77 -0.83 2.13
N ALA A 42 17.19 -0.32 0.98
CA ALA A 42 16.33 -0.16 -0.19
C ALA A 42 15.71 -1.50 -0.63
N LYS A 43 16.53 -2.56 -0.67
CA LYS A 43 16.09 -3.92 -1.02
C LYS A 43 15.09 -4.48 0.00
N LYS A 44 15.29 -4.22 1.29
CA LYS A 44 14.35 -4.63 2.35
C LYS A 44 13.00 -3.94 2.17
N LYS A 45 12.97 -2.63 1.93
CA LYS A 45 11.73 -1.88 1.71
C LYS A 45 11.02 -2.28 0.41
N ALA A 46 11.77 -2.56 -0.65
CA ALA A 46 11.20 -3.09 -1.89
C ALA A 46 10.50 -4.45 -1.70
N LYS A 47 11.06 -5.34 -0.87
CA LYS A 47 10.38 -6.60 -0.50
C LYS A 47 9.09 -6.37 0.27
N ASN A 48 9.03 -5.34 1.13
CA ASN A 48 7.80 -4.99 1.83
C ASN A 48 6.71 -4.54 0.84
N ILE A 49 7.06 -3.78 -0.20
CA ILE A 49 6.12 -3.42 -1.28
C ILE A 49 5.56 -4.68 -1.95
N ILE A 50 6.43 -5.64 -2.30
CA ILE A 50 6.01 -6.92 -2.92
C ILE A 50 5.00 -7.65 -2.01
N GLN A 51 5.27 -7.70 -0.71
CA GLN A 51 4.38 -8.34 0.26
C GLN A 51 3.02 -7.63 0.31
N THR A 52 2.98 -6.30 0.45
CA THR A 52 1.75 -5.51 0.48
C THR A 52 0.90 -5.70 -0.78
N MET A 53 1.54 -5.74 -1.96
CA MET A 53 0.84 -5.97 -3.22
C MET A 53 0.34 -7.40 -3.35
N SER A 54 1.08 -8.38 -2.84
CA SER A 54 0.64 -9.77 -2.81
C SER A 54 -0.58 -9.95 -1.91
N GLU A 55 -0.60 -9.29 -0.76
CA GLU A 55 -1.74 -9.28 0.16
C GLU A 55 -2.97 -8.61 -0.45
N LEU A 56 -2.80 -7.46 -1.14
CA LEU A 56 -3.88 -6.81 -1.87
C LEU A 56 -4.48 -7.74 -2.94
N ILE A 57 -3.63 -8.34 -3.78
CA ILE A 57 -4.08 -9.25 -4.84
C ILE A 57 -4.86 -10.42 -4.25
N LYS A 58 -4.36 -10.99 -3.14
CA LYS A 58 -5.06 -12.06 -2.44
C LYS A 58 -6.42 -11.60 -1.92
N SER A 59 -6.49 -10.44 -1.25
CA SER A 59 -7.74 -9.87 -0.76
C SER A 59 -8.78 -9.71 -1.87
N LEU A 60 -8.37 -9.22 -3.04
CA LEU A 60 -9.25 -9.04 -4.20
C LEU A 60 -9.65 -10.36 -4.86
N SER A 61 -8.85 -11.42 -4.68
CA SER A 61 -9.13 -12.75 -5.24
C SER A 61 -10.03 -13.58 -4.34
N ASP A 62 -9.97 -13.37 -3.02
CA ASP A 62 -10.81 -14.05 -2.03
C ASP A 62 -12.25 -13.46 -1.99
N GLU A 63 -12.48 -12.29 -2.56
CA GLU A 63 -13.81 -11.65 -2.73
C GLU A 63 -14.56 -12.11 -4.00
N ILE A 64 -13.97 -12.97 -4.85
CA ILE A 64 -14.56 -13.51 -6.10
C ILE A 64 -15.22 -14.89 -5.86
#